data_AF-A0A948G1U7-F1
#
_entry.id   AF-A0A948G1U7-F1
#
_cell.length_a   1.000
_cell.length_b   1.000
_cell.length_c   1.000
_cell.angle_alpha   90.00
_cell.angle_beta   90.00
_cell.angle_gamma   90.00
#
_symmetry.space_group_name_H-M   'P 1'
#
loop_
_entity.id
_entity.type
_entity.pdbx_description
1 polymer ?
#
loop_
_entity_poly.entity_id
_entity_poly.type
_entity_poly.pdbx_seq_one_letter_code
_entity_poly.pdbx_strand_id
1 'polypeptide(L)'
;MQFSQEDKKLNAEKQHQSIKESETGRLKPEPGRVEVERDIERKTEQEDVTKKEKDRSLQDTKETTTAVPQPTPSVPVTPSKTAVRQQVENILEEDLQEIYQRMDDKSKKRFKNEGEKTASKIEILLIGTRVKVNSIFKLIKKWLRVIPGVNKYFLEQEAKIKTDKLILIKKDQDQE
;
A
#
# COMPACT_ATOMS: atom_id res chain seq x y z
N MET A 1 -19.02 -73.66 -25.85
CA MET A 1 -20.09 -72.65 -25.98
C MET A 1 -19.57 -71.38 -25.31
N GLN A 2 -18.82 -70.56 -26.05
CA GLN A 2 -19.27 -69.28 -26.66
C GLN A 2 -19.71 -68.24 -25.63
N PHE A 3 -18.77 -67.46 -25.11
CA PHE A 3 -19.03 -66.11 -24.61
C PHE A 3 -18.66 -65.13 -25.71
N SER A 4 -19.69 -64.57 -26.34
CA SER A 4 -19.56 -63.56 -27.38
C SER A 4 -19.24 -62.21 -26.73
N GLN A 5 -18.32 -61.51 -27.37
CA GLN A 5 -18.02 -60.10 -27.24
C GLN A 5 -19.30 -59.25 -27.40
N GLU A 6 -19.39 -58.12 -26.70
CA GLU A 6 -19.46 -56.82 -27.39
C GLU A 6 -19.27 -55.69 -26.35
N ASP A 7 -18.04 -55.22 -26.23
CA ASP A 7 -17.73 -53.91 -25.68
C ASP A 7 -18.37 -52.78 -26.51
N LYS A 8 -18.52 -51.63 -25.85
CA LYS A 8 -18.54 -50.26 -26.38
C LYS A 8 -19.90 -49.55 -26.38
N LYS A 9 -19.79 -48.30 -25.91
CA LYS A 9 -20.78 -47.21 -25.85
C LYS A 9 -21.61 -47.28 -24.56
N LEU A 10 -21.63 -46.30 -23.68
CA LEU A 10 -21.48 -44.87 -23.91
C LEU A 10 -21.23 -44.20 -22.54
N ASN A 11 -19.98 -43.85 -22.27
CA ASN A 11 -19.66 -42.78 -21.33
C ASN A 11 -20.00 -41.46 -22.03
N ALA A 12 -21.13 -40.85 -21.68
CA ALA A 12 -21.37 -39.41 -21.76
C ALA A 12 -22.79 -39.13 -21.27
N GLU A 13 -22.91 -38.08 -20.47
CA GLU A 13 -24.06 -37.16 -20.43
C GLU A 13 -24.94 -37.20 -19.16
N LYS A 14 -24.92 -36.04 -18.48
CA LYS A 14 -25.94 -35.48 -17.57
C LYS A 14 -26.07 -36.09 -16.17
N GLN A 15 -25.14 -35.71 -15.30
CA GLN A 15 -25.49 -35.39 -13.92
C GLN A 15 -25.48 -33.88 -13.72
N HIS A 16 -26.54 -33.20 -14.16
CA HIS A 16 -26.92 -31.90 -13.62
C HIS A 16 -28.45 -31.86 -13.56
N GLN A 17 -28.94 -31.25 -12.48
CA GLN A 17 -30.30 -30.74 -12.29
C GLN A 17 -31.29 -31.70 -11.61
N SER A 18 -31.43 -31.58 -10.29
CA SER A 18 -32.73 -31.47 -9.60
C SER A 18 -32.59 -31.63 -8.08
N ILE A 19 -32.29 -30.54 -7.35
CA ILE A 19 -32.85 -30.34 -6.00
C ILE A 19 -33.21 -28.86 -5.87
N LYS A 20 -34.51 -28.58 -6.07
CA LYS A 20 -35.20 -27.34 -5.69
C LYS A 20 -35.61 -27.43 -4.21
N GLU A 21 -35.46 -26.30 -3.51
CA GLU A 21 -36.42 -25.63 -2.61
C GLU A 21 -37.39 -26.54 -1.81
N SER A 22 -37.45 -26.52 -0.47
CA SER A 22 -38.24 -25.60 0.41
C SER A 22 -38.11 -26.19 1.83
N GLU A 23 -37.95 -25.50 2.97
CA GLU A 23 -38.87 -24.65 3.75
C GLU A 23 -38.02 -24.13 4.94
N THR A 24 -37.86 -22.82 5.19
CA THR A 24 -38.78 -21.86 5.83
C THR A 24 -39.22 -22.23 7.25
N GLY A 25 -38.42 -21.82 8.25
CA GLY A 25 -38.80 -21.73 9.66
C GLY A 25 -38.44 -20.35 10.22
N ARG A 26 -39.45 -19.48 10.33
CA ARG A 26 -39.42 -18.04 10.67
C ARG A 26 -39.48 -17.81 12.19
N LEU A 27 -39.15 -16.56 12.60
CA LEU A 27 -39.52 -15.77 13.80
C LEU A 27 -38.25 -15.33 14.58
N LYS A 28 -37.94 -14.06 14.87
CA LYS A 28 -38.58 -12.73 14.71
C LYS A 28 -37.47 -11.63 14.82
N PRO A 29 -37.65 -10.44 14.22
CA PRO A 29 -36.76 -9.28 14.36
C PRO A 29 -37.22 -8.31 15.47
N GLU A 30 -36.29 -7.78 16.25
CA GLU A 30 -36.53 -6.64 17.16
C GLU A 30 -35.75 -5.40 16.64
N PRO A 31 -36.41 -4.24 16.48
CA PRO A 31 -35.84 -3.02 15.94
C PRO A 31 -35.41 -2.04 17.05
N GLY A 32 -34.34 -1.29 16.80
CA GLY A 32 -34.07 -0.02 17.47
C GLY A 32 -33.10 -0.09 18.64
N ARG A 33 -31.90 0.45 18.46
CA ARG A 33 -31.63 1.86 18.81
C ARG A 33 -30.16 2.18 18.51
N VAL A 34 -30.01 3.13 17.61
CA VAL A 34 -28.78 3.85 17.34
C VAL A 34 -28.57 4.80 18.50
N GLU A 35 -27.43 4.73 19.19
CA GLU A 35 -26.89 5.88 19.91
C GLU A 35 -25.39 5.95 19.61
N VAL A 36 -25.12 6.77 18.60
CA VAL A 36 -23.81 7.30 18.25
C VAL A 36 -23.72 8.63 18.97
N GLU A 37 -22.96 8.71 20.06
CA GLU A 37 -22.46 9.99 20.54
C GLU A 37 -20.96 10.06 20.25
N ARG A 38 -20.65 10.93 19.28
CA ARG A 38 -19.33 11.29 18.81
C ARG A 38 -19.09 12.71 19.30
N ASP A 39 -18.43 12.82 20.45
CA ASP A 39 -17.87 14.09 20.93
C ASP A 39 -16.36 14.03 20.82
N ILE A 40 -15.84 14.41 19.65
CA ILE A 40 -14.49 14.98 19.55
C ILE A 40 -14.62 16.25 18.74
N GLU A 41 -14.79 17.32 19.52
CA GLU A 41 -14.81 18.70 19.10
C GLU A 41 -13.51 19.07 18.37
N ARG A 42 -13.71 19.79 17.28
CA ARG A 42 -12.72 20.31 16.35
C ARG A 42 -12.40 21.74 16.79
N LYS A 43 -11.15 22.04 17.13
CA LYS A 43 -10.68 23.43 17.03
C LYS A 43 -9.25 23.53 16.52
N THR A 44 -9.17 24.25 15.41
CA THR A 44 -8.03 24.73 14.62
C THR A 44 -7.39 25.94 15.33
N GLU A 45 -6.26 26.42 14.78
CA GLU A 45 -5.51 27.68 15.05
C GLU A 45 -4.40 27.56 16.09
N GLN A 46 -3.19 28.09 15.92
CA GLN A 46 -2.53 29.04 15.00
C GLN A 46 -1.02 28.67 15.02
N GLU A 47 -0.30 28.57 13.90
CA GLU A 47 0.47 29.66 13.27
C GLU A 47 1.24 30.55 14.27
N ASP A 48 2.48 30.15 14.60
CA ASP A 48 3.46 31.02 15.26
C ASP A 48 4.50 31.47 14.23
N VAL A 49 4.33 32.71 13.77
CA VAL A 49 5.34 33.51 13.08
C VAL A 49 5.99 34.37 14.16
N THR A 50 7.25 34.13 14.49
CA THR A 50 8.10 35.17 15.08
C THR A 50 9.54 35.11 14.55
N LYS A 51 9.74 36.01 13.60
CA LYS A 51 10.91 36.88 13.36
C LYS A 51 12.13 36.66 14.27
N LYS A 52 13.29 36.49 13.62
CA LYS A 52 14.55 37.02 14.14
C LYS A 52 15.33 37.72 13.02
N GLU A 53 15.35 39.04 13.12
CA GLU A 53 16.17 39.97 12.35
C GLU A 53 17.66 39.68 12.56
N LYS A 54 18.47 39.88 11.51
CA LYS A 54 19.72 40.64 11.66
C LYS A 54 20.25 41.11 10.30
N ASP A 55 20.02 42.39 10.06
CA ASP A 55 20.98 43.39 9.60
C ASP A 55 22.38 42.86 9.21
N ARG A 56 22.76 43.04 7.94
CA ARG A 56 24.01 43.72 7.60
C ARG A 56 24.11 44.08 6.12
N SER A 57 24.27 45.39 5.94
CA SER A 57 24.86 46.13 4.84
C SER A 57 26.04 45.44 4.12
N LEU A 58 26.28 45.86 2.87
CA LEU A 58 27.58 46.14 2.19
C LEU A 58 27.35 45.91 0.68
N GLN A 59 27.10 46.96 -0.12
CA GLN A 59 28.04 47.90 -0.73
C GLN A 59 29.08 47.23 -1.65
N ASP A 60 28.95 47.61 -2.93
CA ASP A 60 29.81 47.40 -4.08
C ASP A 60 31.28 47.80 -3.81
N THR A 61 32.24 46.92 -4.15
CA THR A 61 33.56 47.32 -4.70
C THR A 61 34.42 46.09 -5.14
N LYS A 62 34.82 46.15 -6.41
CA LYS A 62 36.02 45.65 -7.11
C LYS A 62 37.12 44.83 -6.40
N GLU A 63 37.55 43.80 -7.16
CA GLU A 63 38.93 43.34 -7.46
C GLU A 63 39.75 42.46 -6.47
N THR A 64 40.18 41.32 -7.04
CA THR A 64 41.55 40.73 -7.00
C THR A 64 41.97 39.78 -5.86
N THR A 65 42.17 38.51 -6.28
CA THR A 65 43.15 37.50 -5.82
C THR A 65 43.11 36.99 -4.38
N THR A 66 42.75 35.71 -4.21
CA THR A 66 43.60 34.62 -3.67
C THR A 66 42.71 33.39 -3.41
N ALA A 67 43.06 32.27 -4.02
CA ALA A 67 42.37 30.99 -3.85
C ALA A 67 42.61 30.41 -2.45
N VAL A 68 41.52 30.21 -1.70
CA VAL A 68 41.44 29.33 -0.54
C VAL A 68 40.29 28.34 -0.78
N PRO A 69 40.47 27.03 -0.55
CA PRO A 69 39.43 26.04 -0.80
C PRO A 69 38.29 26.22 0.22
N GLN A 70 37.13 26.63 -0.29
CA GLN A 70 35.90 26.73 0.48
C GLN A 70 35.32 25.31 0.67
N PRO A 71 34.80 24.94 1.86
CA PRO A 71 34.11 23.68 2.04
C PRO A 71 32.86 23.65 1.15
N THR A 72 32.78 22.64 0.29
CA THR A 72 31.65 22.47 -0.62
C THR A 72 30.35 22.28 0.18
N PRO A 73 29.24 22.92 -0.23
CA PRO A 73 27.93 22.59 0.32
C PRO A 73 27.61 21.14 -0.05
N SER A 74 27.35 20.31 0.95
CA SER A 74 26.77 18.97 0.76
C SER A 74 25.47 19.12 -0.01
N VAL A 75 25.50 18.78 -1.30
CA VAL A 75 24.31 18.63 -2.10
C VAL A 75 23.42 17.57 -1.42
N PRO A 76 22.11 17.83 -1.23
CA PRO A 76 21.22 16.79 -0.78
C PRO A 76 21.20 15.72 -1.87
N VAL A 77 21.72 14.54 -1.54
CA VAL A 77 21.58 13.34 -2.37
C VAL A 77 20.09 13.14 -2.62
N THR A 78 19.64 13.49 -3.82
CA THR A 78 18.36 13.00 -4.32
C THR A 78 18.46 11.49 -4.30
N PRO A 79 17.55 10.76 -3.61
CA PRO A 79 17.62 9.31 -3.60
C PRO A 79 17.28 8.84 -5.01
N SER A 80 18.32 8.58 -5.82
CA SER A 80 18.24 7.72 -6.99
C SER A 80 17.46 6.49 -6.55
N LYS A 81 16.34 6.19 -7.22
CA LYS A 81 15.52 5.02 -6.86
C LYS A 81 16.43 3.80 -6.79
N THR A 82 16.63 3.28 -5.58
CA THR A 82 17.42 2.07 -5.36
C THR A 82 16.68 0.89 -5.98
N ALA A 83 17.41 -0.14 -6.45
CA ALA A 83 16.80 -1.35 -7.02
C ALA A 83 15.76 -1.97 -6.07
N VAL A 84 16.05 -1.97 -4.76
CA VAL A 84 15.14 -2.41 -3.69
C VAL A 84 13.84 -1.60 -3.70
N ARG A 85 13.89 -0.27 -3.79
CA ARG A 85 12.69 0.57 -3.85
C ARG A 85 11.81 0.24 -5.04
N GLN A 86 12.40 0.01 -6.20
CA GLN A 86 11.64 -0.33 -7.41
C GLN A 86 10.97 -1.70 -7.28
N GLN A 87 11.64 -2.70 -6.69
CA GLN A 87 11.02 -3.99 -6.38
C GLN A 87 9.87 -3.86 -5.38
N VAL A 88 10.03 -3.01 -4.35
CA VAL A 88 8.96 -2.71 -3.40
C VAL A 88 7.77 -2.06 -4.11
N GLU A 89 8.00 -1.07 -4.98
CA GLU A 89 6.95 -0.41 -5.77
C GLU A 89 6.20 -1.43 -6.64
N ASN A 90 6.91 -2.31 -7.35
CA ASN A 90 6.32 -3.35 -8.19
C ASN A 90 5.41 -4.32 -7.39
N ILE A 91 5.84 -4.77 -6.21
CA ILE A 91 5.01 -5.65 -5.36
C ILE A 91 3.78 -4.91 -4.84
N LEU A 92 3.92 -3.62 -4.52
CA LEU A 92 2.82 -2.83 -4.01
C LEU A 92 1.75 -2.55 -5.08
N GLU A 93 2.13 -2.36 -6.35
CA GLU A 93 1.18 -2.13 -7.44
C GLU A 93 0.50 -3.40 -7.97
N GLU A 94 1.10 -4.57 -7.73
CA GLU A 94 0.58 -5.86 -8.18
C GLU A 94 -0.88 -6.07 -7.75
N ASP A 95 -1.70 -6.59 -8.68
CA ASP A 95 -3.13 -6.85 -8.51
C ASP A 95 -4.02 -5.63 -8.15
N LEU A 96 -3.48 -4.40 -8.21
CA LEU A 96 -4.25 -3.17 -7.95
C LEU A 96 -4.64 -2.38 -9.20
N GLN A 97 -4.22 -2.81 -10.39
CA GLN A 97 -4.44 -2.07 -11.64
C GLN A 97 -5.94 -1.86 -11.94
N GLU A 98 -6.75 -2.90 -11.81
CA GLU A 98 -8.21 -2.84 -12.08
C GLU A 98 -8.91 -1.87 -11.10
N ILE A 99 -8.53 -1.93 -9.83
CA ILE A 99 -9.05 -1.06 -8.78
C ILE A 99 -8.61 0.38 -9.05
N TYR A 100 -7.36 0.59 -9.45
CA TYR A 100 -6.82 1.90 -9.79
C TYR A 100 -7.55 2.54 -10.96
N GLN A 101 -7.86 1.77 -12.02
CA GLN A 101 -8.59 2.29 -13.18
C GLN A 101 -9.99 2.80 -12.81
N ARG A 102 -10.67 2.12 -11.88
CA ARG A 102 -12.00 2.48 -11.38
C ARG A 102 -12.02 3.68 -10.41
N MET A 103 -10.87 4.16 -9.95
CA MET A 103 -10.79 5.30 -9.04
C MET A 103 -10.93 6.65 -9.77
N ASP A 104 -11.50 7.63 -9.06
CA ASP A 104 -11.50 9.05 -9.47
C ASP A 104 -10.08 9.65 -9.46
N ASP A 105 -9.83 10.67 -10.27
CA ASP A 105 -8.51 11.33 -10.40
C ASP A 105 -7.96 11.86 -9.07
N LYS A 106 -8.84 12.36 -8.19
CA LYS A 106 -8.42 12.82 -6.86
C LYS A 106 -7.90 11.65 -6.01
N SER A 107 -8.59 10.53 -6.05
CA SER A 107 -8.22 9.30 -5.33
C SER A 107 -6.96 8.68 -5.91
N LYS A 108 -6.82 8.65 -7.25
CA LYS A 108 -5.62 8.18 -7.96
C LYS A 108 -4.37 8.96 -7.56
N LYS A 109 -4.43 10.30 -7.57
CA LYS A 109 -3.31 11.16 -7.13
C LYS A 109 -2.91 10.89 -5.68
N ARG A 110 -3.90 10.78 -4.78
CA ARG A 110 -3.65 10.49 -3.37
C ARG A 110 -3.04 9.09 -3.18
N PHE A 111 -3.57 8.10 -3.89
CA PHE A 111 -3.11 6.72 -3.85
C PHE A 111 -1.65 6.60 -4.30
N LYS A 112 -1.29 7.25 -5.41
CA LYS A 112 0.08 7.30 -5.93
C LYS A 112 1.05 7.96 -4.94
N ASN A 113 0.71 9.17 -4.45
CA ASN A 113 1.56 9.90 -3.51
C ASN A 113 1.77 9.12 -2.20
N GLU A 114 0.71 8.50 -1.67
CA GLU A 114 0.84 7.68 -0.46
C GLU A 114 1.56 6.35 -0.74
N GLY A 115 1.46 5.81 -1.96
CA GLY A 115 2.19 4.62 -2.41
C GLY A 115 3.69 4.86 -2.39
N GLU A 116 4.16 5.97 -2.98
CA GLU A 116 5.58 6.34 -2.98
C GLU A 116 6.13 6.51 -1.55
N LYS A 117 5.38 7.22 -0.68
CA LYS A 117 5.78 7.37 0.74
C LYS A 117 5.80 6.04 1.48
N THR A 118 4.88 5.13 1.15
CA THR A 118 4.80 3.81 1.77
C THR A 118 5.96 2.94 1.32
N ALA A 119 6.29 2.96 0.03
CA ALA A 119 7.44 2.27 -0.54
C ALA A 119 8.76 2.73 0.11
N SER A 120 9.00 4.05 0.22
CA SER A 120 10.21 4.56 0.89
C SER A 120 10.32 4.13 2.36
N LYS A 121 9.20 4.06 3.09
CA LYS A 121 9.21 3.59 4.49
C LYS A 121 9.49 2.09 4.57
N ILE A 122 8.95 1.31 3.66
CA ILE A 122 9.18 -0.14 3.62
C ILE A 122 10.63 -0.43 3.25
N GLU A 123 11.20 0.29 2.29
CA GLU A 123 12.62 0.21 1.94
C GLU A 123 13.51 0.40 3.17
N ILE A 124 13.29 1.46 3.97
CA ILE A 124 14.04 1.70 5.21
C ILE A 124 13.87 0.54 6.21
N LEU A 125 12.67 -0.03 6.31
CA LEU A 125 12.39 -1.16 7.20
C LEU A 125 13.03 -2.48 6.72
N LEU A 126 13.27 -2.63 5.42
CA LEU A 126 13.93 -3.80 4.82
C LEU A 126 15.46 -3.71 4.94
N ILE A 127 16.05 -2.52 4.81
CA ILE A 127 17.50 -2.29 4.95
C ILE A 127 17.95 -2.47 6.41
N GLY A 128 17.05 -2.24 7.38
CA GLY A 128 17.37 -2.42 8.79
C GLY A 128 17.77 -3.86 9.16
N THR A 129 18.62 -4.00 10.19
CA THR A 129 19.12 -5.29 10.69
C THR A 129 18.02 -6.27 11.14
N ARG A 130 16.85 -5.76 11.51
CA ARG A 130 15.70 -6.59 11.92
C ARG A 130 14.43 -6.15 11.20
N VAL A 131 13.93 -7.02 10.32
CA VAL A 131 12.69 -6.78 9.58
C VAL A 131 11.50 -6.76 10.54
N LYS A 132 10.81 -5.62 10.61
CA LYS A 132 9.60 -5.46 11.42
C LYS A 132 8.36 -5.79 10.59
N VAL A 133 8.07 -7.09 10.45
CA VAL A 133 6.93 -7.62 9.68
C VAL A 133 5.60 -6.92 10.03
N ASN A 134 5.30 -6.81 11.32
CA ASN A 134 4.08 -6.14 11.79
C ASN A 134 4.01 -4.65 11.39
N SER A 135 5.15 -3.97 11.28
CA SER A 135 5.20 -2.57 10.85
C SER A 135 4.94 -2.43 9.35
N ILE A 136 5.52 -3.33 8.55
CA ILE A 136 5.31 -3.38 7.09
C ILE A 136 3.82 -3.65 6.81
N PHE A 137 3.25 -4.68 7.44
CA PHE A 137 1.84 -5.01 7.29
C PHE A 137 0.91 -3.84 7.64
N LYS A 138 1.17 -3.14 8.75
CA LYS A 138 0.38 -1.96 9.15
C LYS A 138 0.51 -0.81 8.15
N LEU A 139 1.69 -0.59 7.59
CA LEU A 139 1.92 0.44 6.56
C LEU A 139 1.12 0.13 5.29
N ILE A 140 1.22 -1.09 4.78
CA ILE A 140 0.51 -1.51 3.57
C ILE A 140 -1.01 -1.45 3.80
N LYS A 141 -1.50 -2.00 4.92
CA LYS A 141 -2.93 -1.94 5.26
C LYS A 141 -3.43 -0.49 5.39
N LYS A 142 -2.63 0.42 5.96
CA LYS A 142 -2.98 1.84 6.07
C LYS A 142 -3.05 2.51 4.70
N TRP A 143 -2.13 2.19 3.80
CA TRP A 143 -2.12 2.71 2.43
C TRP A 143 -3.29 2.16 1.61
N LEU A 144 -3.55 0.85 1.65
CA LEU A 144 -4.66 0.22 0.92
C LEU A 144 -6.04 0.77 1.36
N ARG A 145 -6.19 1.23 2.62
CA ARG A 145 -7.41 1.90 3.09
C ARG A 145 -7.71 3.24 2.43
N VAL A 146 -6.79 3.79 1.63
CA VAL A 146 -7.05 4.96 0.78
C VAL A 146 -8.06 4.64 -0.31
N ILE A 147 -8.16 3.37 -0.72
CA ILE A 147 -9.01 2.92 -1.81
C ILE A 147 -10.48 2.90 -1.33
N PRO A 148 -11.37 3.71 -1.95
CA PRO A 148 -12.79 3.67 -1.63
C PRO A 148 -13.48 2.44 -2.23
N GLY A 149 -14.53 1.94 -1.56
CA GLY A 149 -15.41 0.90 -2.12
C GLY A 149 -14.87 -0.52 -2.10
N VAL A 150 -13.67 -0.76 -1.54
CA VAL A 150 -13.08 -2.09 -1.43
C VAL A 150 -13.33 -2.71 -0.05
N ASN A 151 -13.59 -4.02 -0.05
CA ASN A 151 -13.86 -4.77 1.17
C ASN A 151 -12.65 -4.80 2.13
N LYS A 152 -12.91 -4.62 3.43
CA LYS A 152 -11.86 -4.60 4.47
C LYS A 152 -11.05 -5.90 4.51
N TYR A 153 -11.69 -7.05 4.28
CA TYR A 153 -11.02 -8.34 4.24
C TYR A 153 -10.07 -8.44 3.05
N PHE A 154 -10.47 -7.94 1.88
CA PHE A 154 -9.59 -7.89 0.72
C PHE A 154 -8.34 -7.06 1.01
N LEU A 155 -8.49 -5.84 1.56
CA LEU A 155 -7.34 -4.98 1.90
C LEU A 155 -6.41 -5.64 2.92
N GLU A 156 -6.95 -6.45 3.82
CA GLU A 156 -6.15 -7.20 4.79
C GLU A 156 -5.39 -8.36 4.16
N GLN A 157 -6.05 -9.16 3.31
CA GLN A 157 -5.42 -10.28 2.62
C GLN A 157 -4.33 -9.79 1.67
N GLU A 158 -4.63 -8.74 0.90
CA GLU A 158 -3.64 -8.07 0.05
C GLU A 158 -2.44 -7.56 0.85
N ALA A 159 -2.69 -6.93 2.01
CA ALA A 159 -1.60 -6.49 2.87
C ALA A 159 -0.75 -7.66 3.41
N LYS A 160 -1.34 -8.81 3.72
CA LYS A 160 -0.61 -10.02 4.15
C LYS A 160 0.25 -10.56 3.01
N ILE A 161 -0.36 -10.83 1.85
CA ILE A 161 0.32 -11.37 0.67
C ILE A 161 1.51 -10.49 0.28
N LYS A 162 1.30 -9.16 0.21
CA LYS A 162 2.36 -8.21 -0.13
C LYS A 162 3.47 -8.15 0.93
N THR A 163 3.11 -8.22 2.21
CA THR A 163 4.11 -8.28 3.29
C THR A 163 4.98 -9.52 3.17
N ASP A 164 4.38 -10.68 2.90
CA ASP A 164 5.12 -11.95 2.76
C ASP A 164 6.09 -11.90 1.57
N LYS A 165 5.65 -11.36 0.42
CA LYS A 165 6.50 -11.15 -0.77
C LYS A 165 7.68 -10.22 -0.47
N LEU A 166 7.45 -9.13 0.25
CA LEU A 166 8.50 -8.16 0.60
C LEU A 166 9.58 -8.75 1.51
N ILE A 167 9.19 -9.61 2.46
CA ILE A 167 10.14 -10.29 3.35
C ILE A 167 10.99 -11.29 2.57
N LEU A 168 10.41 -11.93 1.55
CA LEU A 168 11.12 -12.89 0.72
C LEU A 168 12.30 -12.24 -0.03
N ILE A 169 12.11 -11.01 -0.55
CA ILE A 169 13.22 -10.25 -1.18
C ILE A 169 14.39 -10.10 -0.21
N LYS A 170 14.13 -9.73 1.06
CA LYS A 170 15.22 -9.52 2.02
C LYS A 170 15.96 -10.81 2.34
N LYS A 171 15.27 -11.96 2.35
CA LYS A 171 15.91 -13.26 2.57
C LYS A 171 16.83 -13.63 1.42
N ASP A 172 16.39 -13.42 0.19
CA ASP A 172 17.18 -13.69 -1.02
C ASP A 172 18.47 -12.84 -1.03
N GLN A 173 18.35 -11.55 -0.71
CA GLN A 173 19.46 -10.60 -0.63
C GLN A 173 20.44 -10.83 0.55
N ASP A 174 20.08 -11.59 1.58
CA ASP A 174 20.97 -11.95 2.70
C ASP A 174 21.71 -13.27 2.44
N GLN A 175 21.33 -14.01 1.39
CA GLN A 175 21.92 -15.30 1.01
C GLN A 175 22.92 -15.19 -0.15
N GLU A 176 23.13 -13.99 -0.69
CA GLU A 176 24.12 -13.66 -1.72
C GLU A 176 25.29 -12.86 -1.13
#